data_AF-A0A918A7U0-F1
#
_entry.id   AF-A0A918A7U0-F1
#
_cell.length_a   1.000
_cell.length_b   1.000
_cell.length_c   1.000
_cell.angle_alpha   90.00
_cell.angle_beta   90.00
_cell.angle_gamma   90.00
#
_symmetry.space_group_name_H-M   'P 1'
#
loop_
_entity.id
_entity.type
_entity.pdbx_description
1 polymer ?
#
loop_
_entity_poly.entity_id
_entity_poly.type
_entity_poly.pdbx_seq_one_letter_code
_entity_poly.pdbx_strand_id
1 'polypeptide(L)'
;MFVLGGRLAGLEAFLEGYDQHARRHGGPGLQGWTEWLIGRRGKTCNHHWSGQVRHIALGAWDRWELSTEQEELVIDTLFNLLDEYLAERGGLPSPS
;
A
#
# COMPACT_ATOMS: atom_id res chain seq x y z
N MET A 1 -16.95 11.60 -8.17
CA MET A 1 -17.07 10.78 -6.95
C MET A 1 -16.21 11.45 -5.89
N PHE A 2 -16.82 12.10 -4.89
CA PHE A 2 -16.09 12.65 -3.76
C PHE A 2 -15.96 11.54 -2.73
N VAL A 3 -14.73 11.16 -2.38
CA VAL A 3 -14.49 10.23 -1.27
C VAL A 3 -14.68 11.04 0.00
N LEU A 4 -15.75 10.78 0.74
CA LEU A 4 -15.85 11.18 2.15
C LEU A 4 -14.80 10.36 2.91
N GLY A 5 -13.62 10.96 3.12
CA GLY A 5 -12.47 10.32 3.76
C GLY A 5 -11.23 11.21 3.61
N GLY A 6 -10.30 11.12 4.55
CA GLY A 6 -9.03 11.85 4.50
C GLY A 6 -8.20 11.53 3.25
N ARG A 7 -7.08 12.25 3.07
CA ARG A 7 -6.15 12.07 1.94
C ARG A 7 -5.75 10.60 1.75
N LEU A 8 -5.55 9.88 2.86
CA LEU A 8 -5.19 8.46 2.84
C LEU A 8 -6.29 7.59 2.21
N ALA A 9 -7.56 7.81 2.57
CA ALA A 9 -8.67 7.02 2.01
C ALA A 9 -8.82 7.21 0.49
N GLY A 10 -8.56 8.44 0.01
CA GLY A 10 -8.52 8.74 -1.43
C GLY A 10 -7.39 8.00 -2.15
N LEU A 11 -6.19 7.98 -1.56
CA LEU A 11 -5.04 7.24 -2.12
C LEU A 11 -5.27 5.72 -2.13
N GLU A 12 -5.85 5.17 -1.07
CA GLU A 12 -6.19 3.75 -0.99
C GLU A 12 -7.19 3.35 -2.07
N ALA A 13 -8.26 4.14 -2.23
CA ALA A 13 -9.25 3.92 -3.28
C ALA A 13 -8.64 4.03 -4.69
N PHE A 14 -7.71 4.96 -4.89
CA PHE A 14 -6.99 5.11 -6.15
C PHE A 14 -6.14 3.88 -6.48
N LEU A 15 -5.30 3.41 -5.54
CA LEU A 15 -4.42 2.25 -5.75
C LEU A 15 -5.22 0.96 -5.96
N GLU A 16 -6.32 0.79 -5.22
CA GLU A 16 -7.24 -0.32 -5.41
C GLU A 16 -7.87 -0.28 -6.80
N GLY A 17 -8.34 0.89 -7.25
CA GLY A 17 -8.87 1.08 -8.59
C GLY A 17 -7.84 0.82 -9.70
N TYR A 18 -6.60 1.28 -9.50
CA TYR A 18 -5.48 1.05 -10.41
C TYR A 18 -5.19 -0.45 -10.57
N ASP A 19 -5.06 -1.18 -9.46
CA ASP A 19 -4.77 -2.62 -9.49
C ASP A 19 -5.94 -3.42 -10.11
N GLN A 20 -7.18 -3.08 -9.75
CA GLN A 20 -8.35 -3.70 -10.37
C GLN A 20 -8.45 -3.42 -11.87
N HIS A 21 -8.10 -2.22 -12.33
CA HIS A 21 -8.06 -1.90 -13.76
C HIS A 21 -6.99 -2.74 -14.46
N ALA A 22 -5.77 -2.81 -13.92
CA ALA A 22 -4.69 -3.62 -14.47
C ALA A 22 -5.11 -5.10 -14.60
N ARG A 23 -5.70 -5.68 -13.55
CA ARG A 23 -6.20 -7.07 -13.57
C ARG A 23 -7.24 -7.34 -14.65
N ARG A 24 -8.14 -6.37 -14.93
CA ARG A 24 -9.16 -6.51 -15.98
C ARG A 24 -8.57 -6.45 -17.39
N HIS A 25 -7.45 -5.78 -17.58
CA HIS A 25 -6.83 -5.56 -18.88
C HIS A 25 -5.53 -6.34 -19.08
N GLY A 26 -5.22 -7.30 -18.20
CA GLY A 26 -4.02 -8.15 -18.30
C GLY A 26 -2.71 -7.46 -17.95
N GLY A 27 -2.76 -6.29 -17.31
CA GLY A 27 -1.58 -5.58 -16.81
C GLY A 27 -1.08 -6.14 -15.47
N PRO A 28 0.20 -5.93 -15.13
CA PRO A 28 0.82 -6.49 -13.91
C PRO A 28 0.33 -5.84 -12.61
N GLY A 29 -0.19 -4.61 -12.66
CA GLY A 29 -0.73 -3.88 -11.50
C GLY A 29 0.19 -3.94 -10.27
N LEU A 30 -0.44 -4.14 -9.12
CA LEU A 30 0.21 -4.37 -7.84
C LEU A 30 0.22 -5.87 -7.48
N GLN A 31 0.31 -6.76 -8.48
CA GLN A 31 0.34 -8.20 -8.24
C GLN A 31 1.53 -8.60 -7.34
N GLY A 32 1.24 -9.20 -6.18
CA GLY A 32 2.24 -9.60 -5.19
C GLY A 32 2.50 -8.56 -4.10
N TRP A 33 1.87 -7.39 -4.17
CA TRP A 33 2.05 -6.30 -3.21
C TRP A 33 1.66 -6.69 -1.77
N THR A 34 0.48 -7.30 -1.60
CA THR A 34 0.00 -7.72 -0.28
C THR A 34 0.93 -8.77 0.33
N GLU A 35 1.37 -9.74 -0.47
CA GLU A 35 2.27 -10.80 -0.06
C GLU A 35 3.65 -10.25 0.30
N TRP A 36 4.15 -9.29 -0.47
CA TRP A 36 5.41 -8.59 -0.21
C TRP A 36 5.36 -7.85 1.14
N LEU A 37 4.26 -7.12 1.42
CA LEU A 37 4.06 -6.45 2.70
C LEU A 37 3.99 -7.42 3.88
N ILE A 38 3.33 -8.57 3.71
CA ILE A 38 3.27 -9.63 4.73
C ILE A 38 4.66 -10.18 5.02
N GLY A 39 5.44 -10.47 3.96
CA GLY A 39 6.82 -10.95 4.08
C GLY A 39 7.71 -9.96 4.81
N ARG A 40 7.60 -8.66 4.47
CA ARG A 40 8.37 -7.59 5.10
C ARG A 40 8.04 -7.39 6.58
N ARG A 41 6.77 -7.41 6.96
CA ARG A 41 6.35 -7.24 8.37
C ARG A 41 6.61 -8.50 9.21
N GLY A 42 6.64 -9.69 8.59
CA GLY A 42 6.77 -10.97 9.28
C GLY A 42 5.55 -11.38 10.12
N LYS A 43 4.42 -10.67 9.97
CA LYS A 43 3.15 -10.94 10.67
C LYS A 43 2.00 -10.77 9.70
N THR A 44 1.10 -11.76 9.65
CA THR A 44 -0.16 -11.62 8.93
C THR A 44 -1.10 -10.67 9.67
N CYS A 45 -1.97 -10.02 8.92
CA CYS A 45 -3.11 -9.28 9.45
C CYS A 45 -4.27 -9.62 8.51
N ASN A 46 -5.47 -9.82 9.07
CA ASN A 46 -6.68 -10.07 8.27
C ASN A 46 -7.12 -8.83 7.48
N HIS A 47 -6.46 -7.70 7.70
CA HIS A 47 -6.72 -6.47 6.99
C HIS A 47 -5.95 -6.54 5.67
N HIS A 48 -6.62 -6.10 4.62
CA HIS A 48 -6.08 -5.81 3.29
C HIS A 48 -4.73 -5.09 3.36
N TRP A 49 -3.99 -4.96 2.26
CA TRP A 49 -2.65 -4.33 2.24
C TRP A 49 -2.60 -2.98 2.99
N SER A 50 -3.69 -2.21 2.98
CA SER A 50 -3.85 -0.94 3.68
C SER A 50 -3.70 -1.05 5.21
N GLY A 51 -4.11 -2.16 5.81
CA GLY A 51 -3.91 -2.43 7.23
C GLY A 51 -2.46 -2.79 7.55
N GLN A 52 -1.76 -3.47 6.64
CA GLN A 52 -0.33 -3.76 6.81
C GLN A 52 0.49 -2.47 6.82
N VAL A 53 0.22 -1.55 5.89
CA VAL A 53 0.89 -0.25 5.82
C VAL A 53 0.68 0.55 7.11
N ARG A 54 -0.55 0.61 7.65
CA ARG A 54 -0.81 1.26 8.94
C ARG A 54 -0.04 0.61 10.10
N HIS A 55 0.03 -0.72 10.16
CA HIS A 55 0.82 -1.39 11.18
C HIS A 55 2.33 -1.14 11.06
N ILE A 56 2.85 -1.02 9.84
CA ILE A 56 4.25 -0.70 9.61
C ILE A 56 4.54 0.75 10.03
N ALA A 57 3.66 1.69 9.68
CA ALA A 57 3.83 3.11 9.98
C ALA A 57 3.67 3.43 11.47
N LEU A 58 2.64 2.87 12.13
CA LEU A 58 2.22 3.30 13.47
C LEU A 58 2.54 2.27 14.56
N GLY A 59 2.77 1.00 14.21
CA GLY A 59 2.90 -0.11 15.16
C GLY A 59 1.56 -0.48 15.81
N ALA A 60 1.05 0.40 16.68
CA ALA A 60 -0.24 0.33 17.35
C ALA A 60 -0.89 1.72 17.38
N TRP A 61 -2.21 1.78 17.27
CA TRP A 61 -2.97 3.01 17.38
C TRP A 61 -4.34 2.72 18.02
N ASP A 62 -4.81 3.63 18.87
CA ASP A 62 -5.93 3.34 19.78
C ASP A 62 -7.32 3.61 19.17
N ARG A 63 -7.39 4.38 18.08
CA ARG A 63 -8.66 4.81 17.46
C ARG A 63 -8.65 4.62 15.96
N TRP A 64 -9.79 4.22 15.40
CA TRP A 64 -9.90 4.04 13.95
C TRP A 64 -9.59 5.32 13.16
N GLU A 65 -9.91 6.48 13.72
CA GLU A 65 -9.57 7.79 13.17
C GLU A 65 -8.12 8.14 13.44
N LEU A 66 -7.38 8.41 12.37
CA LEU A 66 -6.01 8.91 12.43
C LEU A 66 -6.02 10.42 12.68
N SER A 67 -5.09 10.90 13.51
CA SER A 67 -4.74 12.32 13.49
C SER A 67 -4.13 12.70 12.14
N THR A 68 -4.08 14.00 11.83
CA THR A 68 -3.43 14.48 10.60
C THR A 68 -1.97 14.03 10.50
N GLU A 69 -1.23 14.06 11.61
CA GLU A 69 0.17 13.61 11.68
C GLU A 69 0.30 12.10 11.45
N GLN A 70 -0.61 11.30 12.01
CA GLN A 70 -0.64 9.85 11.76
C GLN A 70 -1.01 9.55 10.32
N GLU A 71 -1.95 10.30 9.73
CA GLU A 71 -2.30 10.17 8.32
C GLU A 71 -1.10 10.45 7.43
N GLU A 72 -0.35 11.54 7.67
CA GLU A 72 0.85 11.89 6.92
C GLU A 72 1.92 10.81 7.04
N LEU A 73 2.19 10.32 8.25
CA LEU A 73 3.15 9.25 8.47
C LEU A 73 2.76 7.95 7.72
N VAL A 74 1.47 7.62 7.67
CA VAL A 74 0.99 6.45 6.91
C VAL A 74 1.14 6.67 5.41
N ILE A 75 0.88 7.88 4.90
CA ILE A 75 1.06 8.22 3.48
C ILE A 75 2.54 8.15 3.08
N ASP A 76 3.43 8.73 3.87
CA ASP A 76 4.88 8.69 3.61
C ASP A 76 5.40 7.25 3.62
N THR A 77 4.95 6.46 4.61
CA THR A 77 5.28 5.03 4.68
C THR A 77 4.76 4.26 3.47
N LEU A 78 3.54 4.56 3.02
CA LEU A 78 2.95 3.94 1.82
C LEU A 78 3.83 4.17 0.59
N PHE A 79 4.24 5.41 0.33
CA PHE A 79 5.07 5.73 -0.83
C PHE A 79 6.46 5.10 -0.74
N ASN A 80 7.11 5.16 0.43
CA ASN A 80 8.40 4.50 0.62
C ASN A 80 8.34 2.99 0.35
N LEU A 81 7.29 2.32 0.84
CA LEU A 81 7.12 0.88 0.62
C LEU A 81 6.82 0.56 -0.85
N LEU A 82 6.06 1.42 -1.54
CA LEU A 82 5.82 1.27 -2.98
C LEU A 82 7.12 1.43 -3.78
N ASP A 83 7.94 2.43 -3.46
CA ASP A 83 9.22 2.67 -4.14
C ASP A 83 10.16 1.48 -3.97
N GLU A 84 10.28 0.94 -2.76
CA GLU A 84 11.08 -0.25 -2.47
C GLU A 84 10.56 -1.48 -3.24
N TYR A 85 9.25 -1.73 -3.18
CA TYR A 85 8.62 -2.83 -3.88
C TYR A 85 8.81 -2.76 -5.40
N LEU A 86 8.67 -1.56 -5.98
CA LEU A 86 8.87 -1.34 -7.42
C LEU A 86 10.35 -1.46 -7.80
N ALA A 87 11.27 -0.99 -6.96
CA ALA A 87 12.71 -1.14 -7.18
C ALA A 87 13.13 -2.62 -7.19
N GLU A 88 12.62 -3.43 -6.25
CA GLU A 88 12.89 -4.87 -6.22
C GLU A 88 12.35 -5.59 -7.47
N ARG A 89 11.20 -5.17 -8.00
CA ARG A 89 10.63 -5.72 -9.24
C ARG A 89 11.35 -5.24 -10.51
N GLY A 90 11.84 -4.01 -10.52
CA GLY A 90 12.59 -3.42 -11.63
C GLY A 90 14.04 -3.90 -11.72
N GLY A 91 14.53 -4.62 -10.71
CA GLY A 91 15.92 -5.11 -10.60
C GLY A 91 16.28 -6.36 -11.39
N LEU A 92 15.39 -6.90 -12.24
CA LEU A 92 15.78 -7.96 -13.18
C LEU A 92 16.60 -7.34 -14.35
N PRO A 93 17.88 -7.69 -14.53
CA PRO A 93 18.64 -7.21 -15.68
C PRO A 93 18.03 -7.78 -16.97
N SER A 94 17.84 -6.94 -17.98
CA SER A 94 17.80 -7.43 -19.37
C SER A 94 19.23 -7.80 -19.76
N PRO A 95 19.58 -9.09 -19.96
CA PRO A 95 20.80 -9.41 -20.68
C PRO A 95 20.62 -8.98 -22.13
N SER A 96 21.53 -8.13 -22.60
CA SER A 96 21.81 -7.93 -24.03
C SER A 96 22.58 -9.13 -24.58
#